data_AF-A0A9D1NMI2-F1
#
_entry.id   AF-A0A9D1NMI2-F1
#
_cell.length_a   1.000
_cell.length_b   1.000
_cell.length_c   1.000
_cell.angle_alpha   90.00
_cell.angle_beta   90.00
_cell.angle_gamma   90.00
#
_symmetry.space_group_name_H-M   'P 1'
#
loop_
_entity.id
_entity.type
_entity.pdbx_description
1 polymer ?
#
loop_
_entity_poly.entity_id
_entity_poly.type
_entity_poly.pdbx_seq_one_letter_code
_entity_poly.pdbx_strand_id
1 'polypeptide(L)'
;MRFWALGVALGAAAVASAALCTRRVSPAGASGGPAALLVGLGGSRGILAEVLWYRINGLQREGRYAELGALTDYLVGLDPANIEAWAYNAWNLAYNVSHDHADAEARWRWILRAQALLERGLEANPGNPTLLRQQGWIWEHKVGGFREETPPHDYPEENRDYRARTALLPPPTHAAALEAALGAPADWGDPALRAVDCYLRAGAAPDALRAFRGYLLDRAPTARRALFPFLFRLYAAAEPGLNLPELQGALALAAHLEAEAPGDPALRALRERARRTLTKENAP
;
A
#
# COMPACT_ATOMS: atom_id res chain seq x y z
N MET A 1 -40.47 14.96 13.60
CA MET A 1 -40.63 14.04 12.44
C MET A 1 -39.81 12.78 12.71
N ARG A 2 -40.41 11.60 12.54
CA ARG A 2 -39.91 10.32 13.09
C ARG A 2 -38.91 9.65 12.13
N PHE A 3 -37.64 9.55 12.54
CA PHE A 3 -36.53 8.89 11.81
C PHE A 3 -36.84 7.44 11.34
N TRP A 4 -37.77 6.76 12.00
CA TRP A 4 -38.23 5.41 11.62
C TRP A 4 -38.92 5.35 10.26
N ALA A 5 -39.62 6.41 9.84
CA ALA A 5 -40.28 6.44 8.53
C ALA A 5 -39.28 6.50 7.37
N LEU A 6 -38.14 7.17 7.58
CA LEU A 6 -37.05 7.22 6.60
C LEU A 6 -36.36 5.85 6.47
N GLY A 7 -36.12 5.17 7.60
CA GLY A 7 -35.54 3.82 7.59
C GLY A 7 -36.42 2.78 6.89
N VAL A 8 -37.73 2.83 7.09
CA VAL A 8 -38.69 1.95 6.40
C VAL A 8 -38.77 2.27 4.90
N ALA A 9 -38.77 3.56 4.52
CA ALA A 9 -38.81 3.97 3.12
C ALA A 9 -37.54 3.58 2.35
N LEU A 10 -36.36 3.71 2.98
CA LEU A 10 -35.09 3.28 2.39
C LEU A 10 -34.99 1.76 2.28
N GLY A 11 -35.48 1.02 3.29
CA GLY A 11 -35.59 -0.44 3.23
C GLY A 11 -36.53 -0.92 2.12
N ALA A 12 -37.70 -0.30 1.98
CA ALA A 12 -38.66 -0.61 0.93
C ALA A 12 -38.11 -0.28 -0.47
N ALA A 13 -37.38 0.83 -0.61
CA ALA A 13 -36.73 1.21 -1.87
C ALA A 13 -35.62 0.23 -2.27
N ALA A 14 -34.81 -0.24 -1.32
CA ALA A 14 -33.78 -1.25 -1.58
C ALA A 14 -34.39 -2.61 -2.00
N VAL A 15 -35.47 -3.04 -1.32
CA VAL A 15 -36.20 -4.28 -1.68
C VAL A 15 -36.88 -4.16 -3.04
N ALA A 16 -37.49 -3.01 -3.34
CA ALA A 16 -38.11 -2.75 -4.64
C ALA A 16 -37.08 -2.71 -5.77
N SER A 17 -35.91 -2.10 -5.54
CA SER A 17 -34.81 -2.04 -6.51
C SER A 17 -34.23 -3.42 -6.82
N ALA A 18 -34.06 -4.26 -5.78
CA ALA A 18 -33.65 -5.65 -5.94
C ALA A 18 -34.69 -6.50 -6.70
N ALA A 19 -35.98 -6.33 -6.40
CA ALA A 19 -37.07 -7.02 -7.08
C ALA A 19 -37.28 -6.58 -8.54
N LEU A 20 -36.94 -5.34 -8.88
CA LEU A 20 -37.00 -4.83 -10.25
C LEU A 20 -35.83 -5.33 -11.11
N CYS A 21 -34.65 -5.55 -10.52
CA CYS A 21 -33.49 -6.13 -11.22
C CYS A 21 -33.68 -7.62 -11.51
N THR A 22 -34.24 -8.41 -10.59
CA THR A 22 -34.55 -9.82 -10.83
C THR A 22 -35.61 -10.04 -11.92
N ARG A 23 -36.41 -9.01 -12.23
CA ARG A 23 -37.36 -9.02 -13.36
C ARG A 23 -36.75 -8.68 -14.72
N ARG A 24 -35.57 -8.05 -14.79
CA ARG A 24 -34.92 -7.66 -16.06
C ARG A 24 -33.79 -8.60 -16.49
N VAL A 25 -33.29 -9.44 -15.60
CA VAL A 25 -32.24 -10.42 -15.90
C VAL A 25 -32.88 -11.80 -16.05
N SER A 26 -32.95 -12.31 -17.28
CA SER A 26 -33.29 -13.72 -17.53
C SER A 26 -32.32 -14.64 -16.76
N PRO A 27 -32.78 -15.78 -16.21
CA PRO A 27 -32.08 -16.54 -15.16
C PRO A 27 -30.88 -17.37 -15.65
N ALA A 28 -30.24 -17.00 -16.75
CA ALA A 28 -29.23 -17.82 -17.41
C ALA A 28 -27.76 -17.41 -17.13
N GLY A 29 -27.46 -16.75 -16.01
CA GLY A 29 -26.05 -16.42 -15.71
C GLY A 29 -25.70 -15.84 -14.35
N ALA A 30 -26.66 -15.42 -13.51
CA ALA A 30 -26.34 -14.91 -12.18
C ALA A 30 -26.29 -16.06 -11.16
N SER A 31 -25.16 -16.76 -11.09
CA SER A 31 -24.85 -17.62 -9.95
C SER A 31 -24.91 -16.79 -8.67
N GLY A 32 -25.66 -17.26 -7.66
CA GLY A 32 -26.01 -16.54 -6.40
C GLY A 32 -24.84 -16.25 -5.45
N GLY A 33 -23.70 -15.80 -5.96
CA GLY A 33 -22.58 -15.28 -5.19
C GLY A 33 -22.71 -13.78 -4.92
N PRO A 34 -21.73 -13.20 -4.19
CA PRO A 34 -21.70 -11.76 -3.87
C PRO A 34 -21.85 -10.87 -5.12
N ALA A 35 -21.35 -11.29 -6.28
CA ALA A 35 -21.55 -10.59 -7.56
C ALA A 35 -23.03 -10.39 -7.96
N ALA A 36 -23.92 -11.33 -7.67
CA ALA A 36 -25.36 -11.20 -7.97
C ALA A 36 -26.07 -10.22 -7.01
N LEU A 37 -25.67 -10.20 -5.73
CA LEU A 37 -26.10 -9.19 -4.76
C LEU A 37 -25.63 -7.79 -5.17
N LEU A 38 -24.41 -7.68 -5.68
CA LEU A 38 -23.82 -6.41 -6.16
C LEU A 38 -24.55 -5.84 -7.38
N VAL A 39 -25.00 -6.70 -8.32
CA VAL A 39 -25.80 -6.27 -9.48
C VAL A 39 -27.24 -5.90 -9.08
N GLY A 40 -27.84 -6.62 -8.12
CA GLY A 40 -29.21 -6.35 -7.64
C GLY A 40 -29.38 -5.08 -6.81
N LEU A 41 -28.30 -4.57 -6.20
CA LEU A 41 -28.35 -3.40 -5.32
C LEU A 41 -28.28 -2.05 -6.07
N GLY A 42 -27.79 -1.98 -7.31
CA GLY A 42 -27.74 -0.73 -8.09
C GLY A 42 -27.30 0.50 -7.27
N GLY A 43 -28.11 1.57 -7.24
CA GLY A 43 -27.85 2.80 -6.48
C GLY A 43 -27.92 2.68 -4.95
N SER A 44 -28.42 1.58 -4.37
CA SER A 44 -28.44 1.39 -2.91
C SER A 44 -27.12 0.88 -2.34
N ARG A 45 -26.11 0.58 -3.18
CA ARG A 45 -24.77 0.17 -2.73
C ARG A 45 -24.11 1.25 -1.87
N GLY A 46 -24.26 2.52 -2.22
CA GLY A 46 -23.75 3.65 -1.43
C GLY A 46 -24.39 3.74 -0.05
N ILE A 47 -25.71 3.57 0.05
CA ILE A 47 -26.42 3.57 1.35
C ILE A 47 -25.96 2.41 2.22
N LEU A 48 -25.81 1.21 1.64
CA LEU A 48 -25.34 0.05 2.39
C LEU A 48 -23.89 0.23 2.84
N ALA A 49 -23.02 0.81 2.01
CA ALA A 49 -21.66 1.15 2.39
C ALA A 49 -21.63 2.11 3.59
N GLU A 50 -22.45 3.16 3.60
CA GLU A 50 -22.59 4.07 4.75
C GLU A 50 -23.06 3.36 6.03
N VAL A 51 -24.02 2.44 5.92
CA VAL A 51 -24.47 1.62 7.06
C VAL A 51 -23.35 0.74 7.59
N LEU A 52 -22.58 0.10 6.71
CA LEU A 52 -21.42 -0.70 7.10
C LEU A 52 -20.35 0.16 7.77
N TRP A 53 -20.05 1.35 7.23
CA TRP A 53 -19.14 2.29 7.88
C TRP A 53 -19.59 2.65 9.29
N TYR A 54 -20.87 3.00 9.47
CA TYR A 54 -21.40 3.31 10.79
C TYR A 54 -21.25 2.12 11.75
N ARG A 55 -21.53 0.90 11.28
CA ARG A 55 -21.40 -0.31 12.10
C ARG A 55 -19.94 -0.65 12.44
N ILE A 56 -19.02 -0.53 11.49
CA ILE A 56 -17.57 -0.70 11.67
C ILE A 56 -17.07 0.24 12.79
N ASN A 57 -17.45 1.53 12.72
CA ASN A 57 -17.10 2.51 13.75
C ASN A 57 -17.71 2.19 15.13
N GLY A 58 -18.92 1.61 15.16
CA GLY A 58 -19.53 1.11 16.40
C GLY A 58 -18.75 -0.06 16.99
N LEU A 59 -18.44 -1.08 16.19
CA LEU A 59 -17.68 -2.25 16.61
C LEU A 59 -16.28 -1.89 17.12
N GLN A 60 -15.63 -0.90 16.52
CA GLN A 60 -14.34 -0.41 16.99
C GLN A 60 -14.42 0.12 18.42
N ARG A 61 -15.40 0.99 18.72
CA ARG A 61 -15.63 1.50 20.08
C ARG A 61 -16.04 0.42 21.07
N GLU A 62 -16.70 -0.64 20.60
CA GLU A 62 -17.07 -1.82 21.39
C GLU A 62 -15.87 -2.78 21.61
N GLY A 63 -14.71 -2.56 20.98
CA GLY A 63 -13.55 -3.47 21.03
C GLY A 63 -13.76 -4.79 20.27
N ARG A 64 -14.77 -4.88 19.39
CA ARG A 64 -15.16 -6.10 18.66
C ARG A 64 -14.44 -6.20 17.32
N TYR A 65 -13.11 -6.29 17.37
CA TYR A 65 -12.25 -6.18 16.19
C TYR A 65 -12.41 -7.34 15.19
N ALA A 66 -12.69 -8.57 15.65
CA ALA A 66 -12.90 -9.70 14.75
C ALA A 66 -14.11 -9.47 13.81
N GLU A 67 -15.21 -8.95 14.36
CA GLU A 67 -16.42 -8.60 13.60
C GLU A 67 -16.20 -7.36 12.73
N LEU A 68 -15.44 -6.39 13.24
CA LEU A 68 -15.03 -5.21 12.46
C LEU A 68 -14.31 -5.66 11.19
N GLY A 69 -13.30 -6.53 11.32
CA GLY A 69 -12.54 -7.04 10.19
C GLY A 69 -13.43 -7.76 9.17
N ALA A 70 -14.42 -8.54 9.64
CA ALA A 70 -15.39 -9.18 8.75
C ALA A 70 -16.27 -8.16 8.00
N LEU A 71 -16.75 -7.11 8.68
CA LEU A 71 -17.53 -6.04 8.02
C LEU A 71 -16.70 -5.21 7.05
N THR A 72 -15.42 -4.99 7.34
CA THR A 72 -14.48 -4.39 6.39
C THR A 72 -14.42 -5.21 5.10
N ASP A 73 -14.34 -6.54 5.19
CA ASP A 73 -14.32 -7.42 4.00
C ASP A 73 -15.60 -7.30 3.17
N TYR A 74 -16.76 -7.17 3.81
CA TYR A 74 -18.02 -6.89 3.11
C TYR A 74 -18.03 -5.50 2.48
N LEU A 75 -17.59 -4.47 3.20
CA LEU A 75 -17.58 -3.08 2.73
C LEU A 75 -16.75 -2.92 1.46
N VAL A 76 -15.51 -3.42 1.46
CA VAL A 76 -14.64 -3.34 0.27
C VAL A 76 -15.15 -4.22 -0.88
N GLY A 77 -15.85 -5.31 -0.57
CA GLY A 77 -16.54 -6.15 -1.56
C GLY A 77 -17.78 -5.47 -2.17
N LEU A 78 -18.41 -4.53 -1.46
CA LEU A 78 -19.57 -3.79 -1.97
C LEU A 78 -19.24 -2.86 -3.12
N ASP A 79 -18.07 -2.25 -3.10
CA ASP A 79 -17.55 -1.43 -4.18
C ASP A 79 -16.04 -1.60 -4.31
N PRO A 80 -15.58 -2.61 -5.06
CA PRO A 80 -14.16 -2.87 -5.22
C PRO A 80 -13.39 -1.71 -5.87
N ALA A 81 -14.06 -0.82 -6.61
CA ALA A 81 -13.44 0.35 -7.23
C ALA A 81 -13.25 1.52 -6.24
N ASN A 82 -13.83 1.45 -5.05
CA ASN A 82 -13.67 2.47 -4.02
C ASN A 82 -12.30 2.33 -3.34
N ILE A 83 -11.29 2.97 -3.94
CA ILE A 83 -9.90 2.98 -3.47
C ILE A 83 -9.77 3.45 -2.01
N GLU A 84 -10.56 4.45 -1.62
CA GLU A 84 -10.53 4.99 -0.25
C GLU A 84 -11.01 3.98 0.78
N ALA A 85 -12.01 3.16 0.45
CA ALA A 85 -12.47 2.10 1.34
C ALA A 85 -11.35 1.08 1.64
N TRP A 86 -10.58 0.69 0.63
CA TRP A 86 -9.42 -0.19 0.82
C TRP A 86 -8.31 0.49 1.65
N ALA A 87 -7.87 1.68 1.22
CA ALA A 87 -6.75 2.38 1.82
C ALA A 87 -7.01 2.74 3.29
N TYR A 88 -8.17 3.35 3.57
CA TYR A 88 -8.56 3.74 4.93
C TYR A 88 -8.69 2.52 5.84
N ASN A 89 -9.39 1.47 5.41
CA ASN A 89 -9.57 0.32 6.29
C ASN A 89 -8.24 -0.39 6.55
N ALA A 90 -7.35 -0.51 5.56
CA ALA A 90 -6.03 -1.07 5.77
C ALA A 90 -5.23 -0.23 6.79
N TRP A 91 -5.26 1.10 6.64
CA TRP A 91 -4.68 2.01 7.62
C TRP A 91 -5.30 1.82 9.01
N ASN A 92 -6.63 1.77 9.13
CA ASN A 92 -7.32 1.60 10.41
C ASN A 92 -6.91 0.28 11.10
N LEU A 93 -6.81 -0.82 10.34
CA LEU A 93 -6.36 -2.11 10.85
C LEU A 93 -4.90 -2.05 11.34
N ALA A 94 -4.00 -1.47 10.54
CA ALA A 94 -2.57 -1.40 10.85
C ALA A 94 -2.22 -0.36 11.92
N TYR A 95 -3.04 0.65 12.14
CA TYR A 95 -2.78 1.72 13.10
C TYR A 95 -3.68 1.58 14.32
N ASN A 96 -4.96 1.91 14.20
CA ASN A 96 -5.85 2.03 15.36
C ASN A 96 -6.16 0.66 15.97
N VAL A 97 -6.61 -0.30 15.16
CA VAL A 97 -6.95 -1.64 15.67
C VAL A 97 -5.71 -2.32 16.24
N SER A 98 -4.57 -2.27 15.56
CA SER A 98 -3.34 -2.81 16.13
C SER A 98 -2.95 -2.11 17.43
N HIS A 99 -3.07 -0.79 17.53
CA HIS A 99 -2.68 -0.03 18.72
C HIS A 99 -3.50 -0.42 19.95
N ASP A 100 -4.79 -0.74 19.76
CA ASP A 100 -5.68 -1.14 20.85
C ASP A 100 -5.35 -2.54 21.44
N HIS A 101 -4.45 -3.30 20.82
CA HIS A 101 -4.02 -4.60 21.36
C HIS A 101 -2.71 -4.47 22.12
N ALA A 102 -2.67 -5.01 23.36
CA ALA A 102 -1.48 -4.98 24.21
C ALA A 102 -0.38 -5.97 23.79
N ASP A 103 -0.76 -7.10 23.19
CA ASP A 103 0.13 -8.18 22.76
C ASP A 103 0.71 -7.92 21.36
N ALA A 104 2.04 -7.98 21.23
CA ALA A 104 2.75 -7.73 19.98
C ALA A 104 2.38 -8.73 18.87
N GLU A 105 2.08 -9.99 19.21
CA GLU A 105 1.63 -10.96 18.22
C GLU A 105 0.26 -10.60 17.64
N ALA A 106 -0.68 -10.17 18.48
CA ALA A 106 -1.97 -9.67 18.04
C ALA A 106 -1.82 -8.42 17.16
N ARG A 107 -0.95 -7.47 17.53
CA ARG A 107 -0.63 -6.30 16.70
C ARG A 107 -0.11 -6.71 15.32
N TRP A 108 0.85 -7.65 15.29
CA TRP A 108 1.42 -8.18 14.05
C TRP A 108 0.36 -8.82 13.15
N ARG A 109 -0.56 -9.62 13.71
CA ARG A 109 -1.66 -10.24 12.92
C ARG A 109 -2.56 -9.19 12.26
N TRP A 110 -2.84 -8.07 12.91
CA TRP A 110 -3.64 -6.98 12.33
C TRP A 110 -2.85 -6.20 11.26
N ILE A 111 -1.55 -5.99 11.45
CA ILE A 111 -0.67 -5.41 10.43
C ILE A 111 -0.65 -6.30 9.17
N LEU A 112 -0.50 -7.63 9.33
CA LEU A 112 -0.56 -8.56 8.21
C LEU A 112 -1.94 -8.60 7.55
N ARG A 113 -3.02 -8.51 8.33
CA ARG A 113 -4.38 -8.41 7.75
C ARG A 113 -4.54 -7.14 6.91
N ALA A 114 -3.97 -6.02 7.34
CA ALA A 114 -3.96 -4.79 6.54
C ALA A 114 -3.19 -4.96 5.23
N GLN A 115 -2.03 -5.62 5.27
CA GLN A 115 -1.24 -5.94 4.06
C GLN A 115 -2.05 -6.82 3.09
N ALA A 116 -2.67 -7.90 3.60
CA ALA A 116 -3.53 -8.77 2.79
C ALA A 116 -4.77 -8.05 2.22
N LEU A 117 -5.34 -7.09 2.97
CA LEU A 117 -6.44 -6.27 2.48
C LEU A 117 -6.00 -5.38 1.30
N LEU A 118 -4.80 -4.80 1.37
CA LEU A 118 -4.23 -4.00 0.28
C LEU A 118 -3.85 -4.84 -0.93
N GLU A 119 -3.32 -6.05 -0.73
CA GLU A 119 -3.05 -7.00 -1.81
C GLU A 119 -4.31 -7.32 -2.60
N ARG A 120 -5.42 -7.65 -1.91
CA ARG A 120 -6.73 -7.84 -2.55
C ARG A 120 -7.25 -6.56 -3.23
N GLY A 121 -7.04 -5.41 -2.62
CA GLY A 121 -7.37 -4.12 -3.22
C GLY A 121 -6.60 -3.87 -4.53
N LEU A 122 -5.33 -4.30 -4.59
CA LEU A 122 -4.47 -4.21 -5.78
C LEU A 122 -4.78 -5.27 -6.83
N GLU A 123 -5.29 -6.44 -6.43
CA GLU A 123 -5.86 -7.41 -7.38
C GLU A 123 -7.10 -6.83 -8.07
N ALA A 124 -7.98 -6.17 -7.30
CA ALA A 124 -9.16 -5.50 -7.84
C ALA A 124 -8.83 -4.21 -8.61
N ASN A 125 -7.75 -3.52 -8.25
CA ASN A 125 -7.31 -2.26 -8.83
C ASN A 125 -5.80 -2.28 -9.16
N PRO A 126 -5.38 -3.02 -10.21
CA PRO A 126 -3.98 -3.22 -10.54
C PRO A 126 -3.23 -1.89 -10.74
N GLY A 127 -2.09 -1.75 -10.07
CA GLY A 127 -1.21 -0.59 -10.21
C GLY A 127 -1.75 0.69 -9.57
N ASN A 128 -2.82 0.64 -8.77
CA ASN A 128 -3.35 1.85 -8.15
C ASN A 128 -2.30 2.50 -7.22
N PRO A 129 -1.89 3.76 -7.48
CA PRO A 129 -0.78 4.38 -6.76
C PRO A 129 -1.13 4.70 -5.31
N THR A 130 -2.40 4.94 -4.97
CA THR A 130 -2.83 5.17 -3.58
C THR A 130 -2.68 3.91 -2.74
N LEU A 131 -3.15 2.77 -3.25
CA LEU A 131 -3.04 1.48 -2.55
C LEU A 131 -1.58 1.05 -2.40
N LEU A 132 -0.77 1.23 -3.45
CA LEU A 132 0.66 0.93 -3.39
C LEU A 132 1.40 1.83 -2.38
N ARG A 133 1.14 3.14 -2.37
CA ARG A 133 1.70 4.04 -1.34
C ARG A 133 1.26 3.64 0.05
N GLN A 134 -0.01 3.29 0.26
CA GLN A 134 -0.52 2.85 1.56
C GLN A 134 0.18 1.55 2.03
N GLN A 135 0.43 0.62 1.10
CA GLN A 135 1.13 -0.63 1.37
C GLN A 135 2.59 -0.37 1.79
N GLY A 136 3.28 0.48 1.03
CA GLY A 136 4.65 0.90 1.32
C GLY A 136 4.75 1.65 2.64
N TRP A 137 3.79 2.52 2.94
CA TRP A 137 3.71 3.26 4.19
C TRP A 137 3.58 2.35 5.40
N ILE A 138 2.70 1.35 5.35
CA ILE A 138 2.56 0.39 6.46
C ILE A 138 3.86 -0.40 6.65
N TRP A 139 4.52 -0.85 5.57
CA TRP A 139 5.82 -1.50 5.67
C TRP A 139 6.89 -0.60 6.31
N GLU A 140 6.99 0.64 5.86
CA GLU A 140 7.99 1.60 6.36
C GLU A 140 7.74 1.97 7.83
N HIS A 141 6.51 2.32 8.19
CA HIS A 141 6.18 2.92 9.48
C HIS A 141 5.85 1.91 10.59
N LYS A 142 5.12 0.83 10.27
CA LYS A 142 4.64 -0.12 11.28
C LYS A 142 5.59 -1.29 11.51
N VAL A 143 6.49 -1.55 10.55
CA VAL A 143 7.40 -2.70 10.58
C VAL A 143 8.85 -2.23 10.50
N GLY A 144 9.11 -1.35 9.54
CA GLY A 144 10.43 -0.85 9.23
C GLY A 144 11.04 0.02 10.32
N GLY A 145 10.33 1.04 10.81
CA GLY A 145 10.86 1.93 11.85
C GLY A 145 12.05 2.79 11.40
N PHE A 146 12.16 3.06 10.09
CA PHE A 146 13.34 3.72 9.48
C PHE A 146 13.27 5.26 9.44
N ARG A 147 12.35 5.91 10.17
CA ARG A 147 12.25 7.39 10.21
C ARG A 147 12.93 7.99 11.43
N GLU A 148 13.83 8.95 11.19
CA GLU A 148 14.44 9.81 12.22
C GLU A 148 13.43 10.76 12.90
N GLU A 149 12.37 11.16 12.19
CA GLU A 149 11.42 12.21 12.63
C GLU A 149 10.14 11.69 13.29
N THR A 150 9.84 10.40 13.15
CA THR A 150 8.68 9.81 13.81
C THR A 150 9.18 9.33 15.17
N PRO A 151 8.63 9.81 16.31
CA PRO A 151 8.91 9.17 17.59
C PRO A 151 8.70 7.67 17.37
N PRO A 152 9.62 6.79 17.80
CA PRO A 152 9.36 5.35 17.70
C PRO A 152 7.98 5.12 18.29
N HIS A 153 7.02 4.62 17.50
CA HIS A 153 5.70 4.28 18.04
C HIS A 153 5.93 3.25 19.14
N ASP A 154 5.89 3.69 20.40
CA ASP A 154 6.02 3.05 21.73
C ASP A 154 6.96 1.84 21.95
N TYR A 155 7.40 1.10 20.92
CA TYR A 155 7.96 -0.25 21.04
C TYR A 155 9.08 -0.58 20.02
N PRO A 156 10.28 0.01 20.14
CA PRO A 156 11.41 -0.30 19.26
C PRO A 156 11.85 -1.78 19.27
N GLU A 157 11.61 -2.51 20.37
CA GLU A 157 11.87 -3.95 20.44
C GLU A 157 10.92 -4.76 19.52
N GLU A 158 9.67 -4.31 19.39
CA GLU A 158 8.68 -4.97 18.53
C GLU A 158 8.99 -4.79 17.07
N ASN A 159 9.50 -3.62 16.66
CA ASN A 159 9.94 -3.43 15.28
C ASN A 159 11.04 -4.42 14.90
N ARG A 160 11.93 -4.79 15.84
CA ARG A 160 12.93 -5.83 15.61
C ARG A 160 12.28 -7.20 15.42
N ASP A 161 11.29 -7.55 16.24
CA ASP A 161 10.52 -8.79 16.12
C ASP A 161 9.72 -8.82 14.80
N TYR A 162 9.02 -7.74 14.45
CA TYR A 162 8.27 -7.65 13.20
C TYR A 162 9.16 -7.73 11.97
N ARG A 163 10.36 -7.13 12.00
CA ARG A 163 11.38 -7.32 10.95
C ARG A 163 11.78 -8.79 10.83
N ALA A 164 12.04 -9.47 11.94
CA ALA A 164 12.37 -10.91 11.93
C ALA A 164 11.21 -11.76 11.39
N ARG A 165 9.96 -11.44 11.74
CA ARG A 165 8.76 -12.10 11.22
C ARG A 165 8.53 -11.82 9.73
N THR A 166 8.92 -10.64 9.24
CA THR A 166 8.84 -10.30 7.80
C THR A 166 9.73 -11.20 6.97
N ALA A 167 10.89 -11.63 7.50
CA ALA A 167 11.79 -12.59 6.85
C ALA A 167 11.17 -13.99 6.66
N LEU A 168 10.08 -14.31 7.38
CA LEU A 168 9.36 -15.57 7.23
C LEU A 168 8.21 -15.49 6.22
N LEU A 169 7.90 -14.29 5.72
CA LEU A 169 6.83 -14.10 4.74
C LEU A 169 7.32 -14.52 3.35
N PRO A 170 6.42 -15.05 2.49
CA PRO A 170 6.76 -15.28 1.11
C PRO A 170 7.15 -13.95 0.43
N PRO A 171 8.06 -14.00 -0.57
CA PRO A 171 8.34 -12.82 -1.37
C PRO A 171 7.06 -12.37 -2.11
N PRO A 172 6.94 -11.08 -2.48
CA PRO A 172 5.83 -10.61 -3.31
C PRO A 172 5.70 -11.44 -4.60
N THR A 173 4.48 -11.55 -5.13
CA THR A 173 4.21 -12.38 -6.33
C THR A 173 5.02 -11.95 -7.55
N HIS A 174 5.38 -10.67 -7.67
CA HIS A 174 6.22 -10.12 -8.74
C HIS A 174 7.74 -10.16 -8.45
N ALA A 175 8.15 -10.72 -7.32
CA ALA A 175 9.55 -10.72 -6.88
C ALA A 175 10.50 -11.39 -7.88
N ALA A 176 10.17 -12.58 -8.36
CA ALA A 176 11.03 -13.32 -9.30
C ALA A 176 11.23 -12.56 -10.62
N ALA A 177 10.18 -11.89 -11.12
CA ALA A 177 10.29 -11.06 -12.32
C ALA A 177 11.19 -9.84 -12.08
N LEU A 178 11.08 -9.22 -10.90
CA LEU A 178 11.95 -8.13 -10.52
C LEU A 178 13.41 -8.60 -10.38
N GLU A 179 13.68 -9.66 -9.62
CA GLU A 179 15.03 -10.22 -9.46
C GLU A 179 15.68 -10.60 -10.79
N ALA A 180 14.92 -11.18 -11.71
CA ALA A 180 15.37 -11.46 -13.07
C ALA A 180 15.70 -10.17 -13.83
N ALA A 181 14.83 -9.15 -13.73
CA ALA A 181 15.09 -7.83 -14.30
C ALA A 181 16.29 -7.12 -13.65
N LEU A 182 16.67 -7.48 -12.44
CA LEU A 182 17.81 -6.93 -11.70
C LEU A 182 19.12 -7.69 -11.95
N GLY A 183 19.02 -8.99 -12.26
CA GLY A 183 20.16 -9.90 -12.34
C GLY A 183 20.75 -10.26 -10.98
N ALA A 184 20.01 -10.06 -9.89
CA ALA A 184 20.42 -10.39 -8.53
C ALA A 184 19.20 -10.67 -7.64
N PRO A 185 19.30 -11.59 -6.66
CA PRO A 185 18.25 -11.83 -5.68
C PRO A 185 18.09 -10.61 -4.75
N ALA A 186 16.88 -10.42 -4.21
CA ALA A 186 16.56 -9.34 -3.30
C ALA A 186 16.12 -9.89 -1.93
N ASP A 187 16.48 -9.21 -0.84
CA ASP A 187 16.05 -9.60 0.51
C ASP A 187 14.62 -9.13 0.78
N TRP A 188 13.64 -9.88 0.28
CA TRP A 188 12.22 -9.62 0.54
C TRP A 188 11.81 -9.84 2.00
N GLY A 189 12.71 -10.35 2.84
CA GLY A 189 12.50 -10.35 4.29
C GLY A 189 12.65 -8.97 4.91
N ASP A 190 13.22 -8.01 4.18
CA ASP A 190 13.39 -6.64 4.66
C ASP A 190 12.15 -5.78 4.37
N PRO A 191 11.47 -5.25 5.41
CA PRO A 191 10.31 -4.39 5.22
C PRO A 191 10.64 -3.07 4.49
N ALA A 192 11.86 -2.54 4.59
CA ALA A 192 12.23 -1.36 3.81
C ALA A 192 12.29 -1.67 2.31
N LEU A 193 12.79 -2.85 1.93
CA LEU A 193 12.81 -3.24 0.52
C LEU A 193 11.38 -3.39 -0.02
N ARG A 194 10.48 -3.98 0.77
CA ARG A 194 9.04 -4.04 0.44
C ARG A 194 8.43 -2.65 0.30
N ALA A 195 8.76 -1.72 1.20
CA ALA A 195 8.28 -0.35 1.14
C ALA A 195 8.76 0.38 -0.11
N VAL A 196 10.06 0.28 -0.41
CA VAL A 196 10.68 0.85 -1.60
C VAL A 196 10.01 0.30 -2.86
N ASP A 197 9.89 -1.03 -3.01
CA ASP A 197 9.17 -1.66 -4.14
C ASP A 197 7.75 -1.10 -4.32
N CYS A 198 6.99 -0.98 -3.23
CA CYS A 198 5.64 -0.43 -3.26
C CYS A 198 5.63 1.02 -3.78
N TYR A 199 6.48 1.89 -3.24
CA TYR A 199 6.55 3.30 -3.66
C TYR A 199 6.94 3.45 -5.12
N LEU A 200 7.77 2.55 -5.64
CA LEU A 200 8.23 2.59 -7.02
C LEU A 200 7.16 2.17 -8.00
N ARG A 201 6.46 1.08 -7.67
CA ARG A 201 5.27 0.68 -8.44
C ARG A 201 4.19 1.77 -8.39
N ALA A 202 4.17 2.60 -7.35
CA ALA A 202 3.26 3.74 -7.23
C ALA A 202 3.70 4.99 -8.01
N GLY A 203 4.91 5.01 -8.60
CA GLY A 203 5.49 6.21 -9.20
C GLY A 203 5.86 7.30 -8.17
N ALA A 204 6.02 6.94 -6.89
CA ALA A 204 6.28 7.86 -5.78
C ALA A 204 7.79 7.97 -5.50
N ALA A 205 8.52 8.59 -6.42
CA ALA A 205 9.99 8.69 -6.34
C ALA A 205 10.51 9.35 -5.04
N PRO A 206 9.91 10.45 -4.52
CA PRO A 206 10.35 11.02 -3.25
C PRO A 206 10.21 10.07 -2.05
N ASP A 207 9.12 9.32 -1.98
CA ASP A 207 8.88 8.34 -0.91
C ASP A 207 9.83 7.15 -1.01
N ALA A 208 10.06 6.66 -2.23
CA ALA A 208 11.03 5.59 -2.48
C ALA A 208 12.44 6.00 -2.07
N LEU A 209 12.89 7.21 -2.45
CA LEU A 209 14.21 7.75 -2.09
C LEU A 209 14.35 7.92 -0.57
N ARG A 210 13.31 8.39 0.11
CA ARG A 210 13.30 8.56 1.57
C ARG A 210 13.41 7.23 2.29
N ALA A 211 12.51 6.28 1.99
CA ALA A 211 12.53 4.96 2.60
C ALA A 211 13.87 4.25 2.34
N PHE A 212 14.43 4.45 1.14
CA PHE A 212 15.73 3.94 0.78
C PHE A 212 16.89 4.58 1.56
N ARG A 213 16.88 5.91 1.78
CA ARG A 213 17.88 6.57 2.65
C ARG A 213 17.84 5.97 4.06
N GLY A 214 16.65 5.78 4.63
CA GLY A 214 16.49 5.12 5.93
C GLY A 214 17.06 3.69 5.94
N TYR A 215 16.83 2.94 4.87
CA TYR A 215 17.40 1.59 4.69
C TYR A 215 18.93 1.57 4.68
N LEU A 216 19.57 2.49 3.93
CA LEU A 216 21.03 2.54 3.84
C LEU A 216 21.71 2.87 5.16
N LEU A 217 21.12 3.80 5.92
CA LEU A 217 21.68 4.26 7.20
C LEU A 217 21.65 3.17 8.28
N ASP A 218 20.72 2.21 8.22
CA ASP A 218 20.51 1.17 9.24
C ASP A 218 21.30 -0.14 8.98
N ARG A 219 21.97 -0.32 7.83
CA ARG A 219 22.59 -1.61 7.43
C ARG A 219 24.07 -1.53 7.05
N ALA A 220 24.75 -2.68 7.15
CA ALA A 220 26.17 -2.87 6.86
C ALA A 220 26.53 -2.70 5.37
N PRO A 221 27.78 -2.33 5.02
CA PRO A 221 28.20 -1.92 3.67
C PRO A 221 27.96 -2.94 2.54
N THR A 222 27.92 -4.24 2.86
CA THR A 222 27.73 -5.33 1.90
C THR A 222 26.30 -5.44 1.38
N ALA A 223 25.29 -5.17 2.21
CA ALA A 223 23.88 -5.13 1.78
C ALA A 223 23.61 -3.93 0.85
N ARG A 224 24.31 -2.81 1.08
CA ARG A 224 24.24 -1.59 0.26
C ARG A 224 24.70 -1.82 -1.19
N ARG A 225 25.65 -2.73 -1.41
CA ARG A 225 26.23 -3.03 -2.74
C ARG A 225 25.33 -3.90 -3.64
N ALA A 226 24.51 -4.78 -3.06
CA ALA A 226 23.67 -5.70 -3.83
C ALA A 226 22.44 -5.02 -4.46
N LEU A 227 21.95 -3.95 -3.83
CA LEU A 227 20.76 -3.21 -4.27
C LEU A 227 21.08 -2.09 -5.27
N PHE A 228 22.35 -1.85 -5.54
CA PHE A 228 22.80 -0.76 -6.41
C PHE A 228 22.31 -0.88 -7.88
N PRO A 229 22.30 -2.06 -8.53
CA PRO A 229 21.71 -2.24 -9.86
C PRO A 229 20.18 -2.02 -9.90
N PHE A 230 19.50 -2.28 -8.78
CA PHE A 230 18.07 -1.97 -8.58
C PHE A 230 17.86 -0.46 -8.60
N LEU A 231 18.63 0.29 -7.81
CA LEU A 231 18.52 1.75 -7.73
C LEU A 231 18.81 2.46 -9.05
N PHE A 232 19.79 1.98 -9.82
CA PHE A 232 20.13 2.57 -11.11
C PHE A 232 19.02 2.36 -12.15
N ARG A 233 18.52 1.13 -12.28
CA ARG A 233 17.46 0.83 -13.25
C ARG A 233 16.16 1.51 -12.88
N LEU A 234 15.91 1.65 -11.59
CA LEU A 234 14.72 2.25 -11.05
C LEU A 234 14.69 3.78 -11.18
N TYR A 235 15.82 4.44 -10.92
CA TYR A 235 16.00 5.85 -11.24
C TYR A 235 15.98 6.09 -12.76
N ALA A 236 16.52 5.16 -13.56
CA ALA A 236 16.52 5.26 -15.01
C ALA A 236 15.15 4.92 -15.65
N ALA A 237 14.31 4.10 -15.01
CA ALA A 237 13.01 3.65 -15.52
C ALA A 237 11.85 4.58 -15.15
N ALA A 238 12.00 5.48 -14.16
CA ALA A 238 10.97 6.42 -13.72
C ALA A 238 10.67 7.59 -14.70
N GLU A 239 10.63 7.32 -16.01
CA GLU A 239 10.12 8.20 -17.10
C GLU A 239 10.93 9.48 -17.46
N PRO A 240 10.75 10.04 -18.68
CA PRO A 240 11.20 11.37 -19.05
C PRO A 240 10.21 12.42 -18.50
N GLY A 241 10.54 13.04 -17.37
CA GLY A 241 9.69 14.12 -16.80
C GLY A 241 9.92 14.44 -15.33
N LEU A 242 11.07 14.05 -14.76
CA LEU A 242 11.43 14.42 -13.37
C LEU A 242 11.44 15.94 -13.21
N ASN A 243 10.81 16.44 -12.15
CA ASN A 243 10.91 17.85 -11.81
C ASN A 243 12.26 18.18 -11.15
N LEU A 244 12.61 19.47 -11.13
CA LEU A 244 13.91 19.95 -10.65
C LEU A 244 14.29 19.44 -9.22
N PRO A 245 13.38 19.41 -8.22
CA PRO A 245 13.66 18.81 -6.91
C PRO A 245 14.01 17.31 -6.94
N GLU A 246 13.34 16.51 -7.77
CA GLU A 246 13.60 15.07 -7.92
C GLU A 246 14.96 14.79 -8.57
N LEU A 247 15.31 15.61 -9.57
CA LEU A 247 16.65 15.62 -10.19
C LEU A 247 17.76 15.99 -9.20
N GLN A 248 17.51 16.98 -8.33
CA GLN A 248 18.46 17.39 -7.30
C GLN A 248 18.65 16.31 -6.21
N GLY A 249 17.56 15.68 -5.76
CA GLY A 249 17.61 14.60 -4.76
C GLY A 249 18.41 13.39 -5.24
N ALA A 250 18.25 13.01 -6.50
CA ALA A 250 19.00 11.90 -7.07
C ALA A 250 20.47 12.21 -7.37
N LEU A 251 20.79 13.45 -7.76
CA LEU A 251 22.17 13.90 -7.87
C LEU A 251 22.87 13.92 -6.49
N ALA A 252 22.17 14.30 -5.43
CA ALA A 252 22.67 14.24 -4.07
C ALA A 252 22.91 12.80 -3.59
N LEU A 253 21.98 11.89 -3.88
CA LEU A 253 22.15 10.45 -3.60
C LEU A 253 23.33 9.86 -4.38
N ALA A 254 23.46 10.19 -5.67
CA ALA A 254 24.59 9.77 -6.49
C ALA A 254 25.93 10.26 -5.93
N ALA A 255 26.00 11.52 -5.47
CA ALA A 255 27.20 12.10 -4.88
C ALA A 255 27.58 11.43 -3.55
N HIS A 256 26.60 11.09 -2.71
CA HIS A 256 26.82 10.37 -1.46
C HIS A 256 27.34 8.94 -1.71
N LEU A 257 26.77 8.25 -2.70
CA LEU A 257 27.18 6.88 -3.07
C LEU A 257 28.55 6.81 -3.76
N GLU A 258 28.98 7.86 -4.46
CA GLU A 258 30.29 7.91 -5.11
C GLU A 258 31.45 8.05 -4.12
N ALA A 259 31.19 8.64 -2.95
CA ALA A 259 32.14 8.63 -1.84
C ALA A 259 32.37 7.21 -1.29
N GLU A 260 31.38 6.31 -1.43
CA GLU A 260 31.45 4.92 -0.95
C GLU A 260 31.86 3.90 -2.04
N ALA A 261 31.62 4.20 -3.33
CA ALA A 261 31.94 3.34 -4.47
C ALA A 261 32.45 4.14 -5.69
N PRO A 262 33.73 4.59 -5.68
CA PRO A 262 34.29 5.43 -6.73
C PRO A 262 34.37 4.69 -8.08
N GLY A 263 33.90 5.35 -9.15
CA GLY A 263 34.11 4.89 -10.53
C GLY A 263 33.03 3.95 -11.08
N ASP A 264 31.97 3.67 -10.32
CA ASP A 264 30.87 2.81 -10.77
C ASP A 264 30.24 3.32 -12.09
N PRO A 265 30.13 2.49 -13.14
CA PRO A 265 29.60 2.89 -14.45
C PRO A 265 28.14 3.34 -14.41
N ALA A 266 27.33 2.87 -13.45
CA ALA A 266 25.94 3.26 -13.30
C ALA A 266 25.80 4.66 -12.65
N LEU A 267 26.62 4.99 -11.65
CA LEU A 267 26.70 6.36 -11.10
C LEU A 267 27.08 7.37 -12.19
N ARG A 268 27.96 6.96 -13.11
CA ARG A 268 28.40 7.77 -14.24
C ARG A 268 27.27 8.03 -15.24
N ALA A 269 26.53 7.00 -15.61
CA ALA A 269 25.38 7.10 -16.52
C ALA A 269 24.22 7.94 -15.93
N LEU A 270 24.03 7.86 -14.61
CA LEU A 270 23.07 8.65 -13.85
C LEU A 270 23.35 10.16 -13.96
N ARG A 271 24.59 10.57 -13.69
CA ARG A 271 25.02 11.97 -13.83
C ARG A 271 24.87 12.51 -15.24
N GLU A 272 25.28 11.72 -16.23
CA GLU A 272 25.15 12.08 -17.65
C GLU A 272 23.70 12.35 -18.04
N ARG A 273 22.76 11.51 -17.59
CA ARG A 273 21.33 11.70 -17.86
C ARG A 273 20.76 12.91 -17.13
N ALA A 274 21.03 13.05 -15.83
CA ALA A 274 20.55 14.20 -15.04
C ALA A 274 21.05 15.53 -15.62
N ARG A 275 22.32 15.59 -16.03
CA ARG A 275 22.93 16.76 -16.67
C ARG A 275 22.24 17.12 -17.99
N ARG A 276 21.87 16.13 -18.80
CA ARG A 276 21.14 16.32 -20.07
C ARG A 276 19.70 16.79 -19.88
N THR A 277 19.03 16.38 -18.80
CA THR A 277 17.67 16.83 -18.51
C THR A 277 17.66 18.26 -17.97
N LEU A 278 18.58 18.59 -17.06
CA LEU A 278 18.73 19.95 -16.50
C LEU A 278 19.11 20.99 -17.56
N THR A 279 19.88 20.60 -18.59
CA THR A 279 20.20 21.50 -19.71
C THR A 279 19.06 21.64 -20.71
N LYS A 280 18.15 20.66 -20.82
CA LYS A 280 16.94 20.76 -21.65
C LYS A 280 15.87 21.68 -21.03
N GLU A 281 15.72 21.69 -19.71
CA GLU A 281 14.77 22.58 -19.02
C GLU A 281 15.26 24.04 -18.91
N ASN A 282 16.57 24.28 -19.05
CA ASN A 282 17.18 25.62 -19.05
C ASN A 282 17.50 26.15 -20.46
N ALA A 283 17.04 25.48 -21.52
CA ALA A 283 17.11 26.02 -22.87
C ALA A 283 16.03 27.12 -23.03
N PRO A 284 16.38 28.30 -23.55
CA PRO A 284 15.46 29.43 -23.67
C PRO A 284 14.27 29.17 -24.58
#